data_AF-A0A9P9XMB7-F1
#
_entry.id   AF-A0A9P9XMB7-F1
#
_cell.length_a   1.000
_cell.length_b   1.000
_cell.length_c   1.000
_cell.angle_alpha   90.00
_cell.angle_beta   90.00
_cell.angle_gamma   90.00
#
_symmetry.space_group_name_H-M   'P 1'
#
loop_
_entity.id
_entity.type
_entity.pdbx_description
1 polymer ?
#
loop_
_entity_poly.entity_id
_entity_poly.type
_entity_poly.pdbx_seq_one_letter_code
_entity_poly.pdbx_strand_id
1 'polypeptide(L)'
;MARFIFALAALCAATVQAHPQARGNCGFAFTASGGGQAGGCVGAGDTGGVSIPQGPYVQFAMGRDCKVSVTNGPIEGLSVQSTGAC
;
A
#
# COMPACT_ATOMS: atom_id res chain seq x y z
N MET A 1 39.43 -36.89 -5.16
CA MET A 1 38.15 -36.87 -4.43
C MET A 1 37.45 -35.54 -4.74
N ALA A 2 36.77 -35.47 -5.88
CA ALA A 2 36.32 -34.21 -6.49
C ALA A 2 34.84 -34.32 -6.89
N ARG A 3 33.97 -34.52 -5.91
CA ARG A 3 32.51 -34.51 -6.04
C ARG A 3 31.99 -34.06 -4.67
N PHE A 4 30.90 -33.31 -4.58
CA PHE A 4 30.22 -32.87 -3.34
C PHE A 4 30.49 -31.47 -2.77
N ILE A 5 30.87 -30.46 -3.57
CA ILE A 5 30.78 -29.04 -3.11
C ILE A 5 30.09 -28.14 -4.15
N PHE A 6 28.98 -28.60 -4.73
CA PHE A 6 28.18 -27.76 -5.63
C PHE A 6 26.68 -27.76 -5.33
N ALA A 7 26.26 -28.18 -4.13
CA ALA A 7 24.85 -28.33 -3.79
C ALA A 7 24.38 -27.50 -2.57
N LEU A 8 25.13 -26.48 -2.14
CA LEU A 8 24.75 -25.68 -0.96
C LEU A 8 24.69 -24.16 -1.20
N ALA A 9 24.55 -23.73 -2.45
CA ALA A 9 24.34 -22.31 -2.79
C ALA A 9 22.97 -22.03 -3.42
N ALA A 10 22.04 -22.99 -3.39
CA ALA A 10 20.78 -22.91 -4.12
C ALA A 10 19.54 -22.55 -3.27
N LEU A 11 19.68 -22.29 -1.95
CA LEU A 11 18.50 -22.10 -1.09
C LEU A 11 18.29 -20.68 -0.51
N CYS A 12 19.16 -19.70 -0.77
CA CYS A 12 18.99 -18.35 -0.21
C CYS A 12 18.35 -17.34 -1.16
N ALA A 13 17.77 -17.76 -2.30
CA ALA A 13 17.17 -16.85 -3.28
C ALA A 13 15.63 -16.87 -3.34
N ALA A 14 14.96 -17.62 -2.46
CA ALA A 14 13.50 -17.78 -2.51
C ALA A 14 12.73 -16.86 -1.54
N THR A 15 13.34 -15.79 -1.05
CA THR A 15 12.62 -14.73 -0.30
C THR A 15 12.60 -13.43 -1.08
N VAL A 16 12.37 -13.48 -2.40
CA VAL A 16 11.66 -12.37 -3.03
C VAL A 16 10.28 -12.43 -2.43
N GLN A 17 10.02 -11.53 -1.48
CA GLN A 17 8.72 -11.30 -0.89
C GLN A 17 7.74 -11.10 -2.04
N ALA A 18 7.09 -12.18 -2.46
CA ALA A 18 5.91 -12.15 -3.30
C ALA A 18 4.86 -11.44 -2.46
N HIS A 19 4.91 -10.11 -2.47
CA HIS A 19 3.89 -9.28 -1.88
C HIS A 19 2.59 -9.72 -2.55
N PRO A 20 1.65 -10.31 -1.80
CA PRO A 20 0.44 -10.83 -2.39
C PRO A 20 -0.22 -9.68 -3.15
N GLN A 21 -0.29 -9.82 -4.47
CA GLN A 21 -1.04 -8.89 -5.29
C GLN A 21 -2.51 -9.12 -4.94
N ALA A 22 -3.08 -8.22 -4.15
CA ALA A 22 -4.49 -8.17 -3.86
C ALA A 22 -5.24 -8.14 -5.20
N ARG A 23 -6.03 -9.18 -5.44
CA ARG A 23 -7.01 -9.25 -6.52
C ARG A 23 -8.35 -8.90 -5.90
N GLY A 24 -8.64 -7.61 -5.76
CA GLY A 24 -9.85 -7.15 -5.09
C GLY A 24 -9.78 -5.67 -4.75
N ASN A 25 -10.70 -5.22 -3.89
CA ASN A 25 -10.68 -3.87 -3.39
C ASN A 25 -9.80 -3.81 -2.13
N CYS A 26 -9.16 -2.67 -1.94
CA CYS A 26 -8.33 -2.36 -0.80
C CYS A 26 -8.95 -1.16 -0.09
N GLY A 27 -9.02 -1.26 1.23
CA GLY A 27 -9.50 -0.20 2.09
C GLY A 27 -8.38 0.78 2.41
N PHE A 28 -8.76 2.05 2.52
CA PHE A 28 -7.87 3.12 2.91
C PHE A 28 -8.55 4.01 3.95
N ALA A 29 -7.75 4.59 4.83
CA ALA A 29 -8.17 5.61 5.77
C ALA A 29 -7.14 6.73 5.79
N PHE A 30 -7.61 7.96 5.65
CA PHE A 30 -6.85 9.17 5.80
C PHE A 30 -7.35 9.92 7.02
N THR A 31 -6.42 10.38 7.86
CA THR A 31 -6.73 11.20 9.03
C THR A 31 -5.89 12.45 8.97
N ALA A 32 -6.56 13.61 8.97
CA ALA A 32 -5.92 14.91 9.07
C ALA A 32 -5.73 15.29 10.55
N SER A 33 -4.65 16.02 10.83
CA SER A 33 -4.31 16.46 12.19
C SER A 33 -5.38 17.35 12.86
N GLY A 34 -6.27 17.95 12.06
CA GLY A 34 -7.44 18.68 12.55
C GLY A 34 -8.60 17.81 13.05
N GLY A 35 -8.45 16.48 13.06
CA GLY A 35 -9.47 15.52 13.53
C GLY A 35 -10.41 15.01 12.44
N GLY A 36 -10.28 15.49 11.21
CA GLY A 36 -11.04 14.98 10.08
C GLY A 36 -10.54 13.62 9.62
N GLN A 37 -11.45 12.67 9.41
CA GLN A 37 -11.13 11.36 8.84
C GLN A 37 -11.96 11.12 7.58
N ALA A 38 -11.35 10.54 6.56
CA ALA A 38 -12.05 10.02 5.40
C ALA A 38 -11.43 8.70 4.95
N GLY A 39 -12.26 7.75 4.55
CA GLY A 39 -11.83 6.44 4.12
C GLY A 39 -12.82 5.83 3.14
N GLY A 40 -12.42 4.72 2.54
CA GLY A 40 -13.24 4.03 1.56
C GLY A 40 -12.55 2.80 1.02
N CYS A 41 -13.11 2.27 -0.07
CA CYS A 41 -12.63 1.11 -0.78
C CYS A 41 -12.36 1.47 -2.23
N VAL A 42 -11.20 1.06 -2.75
CA VAL A 42 -10.82 1.26 -4.15
C VAL A 42 -10.18 -0.01 -4.68
N GLY A 43 -10.27 -0.27 -5.98
CA GLY A 43 -9.64 -1.44 -6.58
C GLY A 43 -8.12 -1.41 -6.40
N ALA A 44 -7.53 -2.58 -6.17
CA ALA A 44 -6.09 -2.73 -6.10
C ALA A 44 -5.46 -2.41 -7.47
N GLY A 45 -4.59 -1.40 -7.53
CA GLY A 45 -4.01 -0.88 -8.77
C GLY A 45 -4.72 0.35 -9.33
N ASP A 46 -5.81 0.81 -8.72
CA ASP A 46 -6.55 1.99 -9.15
C ASP A 46 -6.11 3.26 -8.42
N THR A 47 -6.52 4.41 -8.95
CA THR A 47 -6.38 5.72 -8.32
C THR A 47 -7.71 6.22 -7.79
N GLY A 48 -7.67 6.97 -6.70
CA GLY A 48 -8.86 7.57 -6.11
C GLY A 48 -8.58 8.98 -5.59
N GLY A 49 -9.64 9.61 -5.10
CA GLY A 49 -9.53 10.87 -4.40
C GLY A 49 -10.63 11.03 -3.37
N VAL A 50 -10.30 11.63 -2.24
CA VAL A 50 -11.22 11.81 -1.12
C VAL A 50 -11.06 13.18 -0.49
N SER A 51 -12.18 13.81 -0.15
CA SER A 51 -12.20 15.04 0.63
C SER A 51 -12.28 14.69 2.11
N ILE A 52 -11.32 15.15 2.91
CA ILE A 52 -11.38 14.99 4.36
C ILE A 52 -12.29 16.08 4.94
N PRO A 53 -13.27 15.75 5.79
CA PRO A 53 -14.08 16.75 6.47
C PRO A 53 -13.20 17.75 7.21
N GLN A 54 -13.40 19.05 6.95
CA GLN A 54 -12.58 20.14 7.52
C GLN A 54 -11.07 20.00 7.22
N GLY A 55 -10.72 19.27 6.17
CA GLY A 55 -9.35 18.98 5.78
C GLY A 55 -9.11 19.12 4.28
N PRO A 56 -7.92 18.74 3.82
CA PRO A 56 -7.54 18.84 2.41
C PRO A 56 -8.21 17.77 1.55
N TYR A 57 -8.24 18.02 0.25
CA TYR A 57 -8.53 16.98 -0.74
C TYR A 57 -7.27 16.15 -1.01
N VAL A 58 -7.39 14.84 -0.95
CA VAL A 58 -6.29 13.89 -1.10
C VAL A 58 -6.52 13.07 -2.36
N GLN A 59 -5.57 13.12 -3.30
CA GLN A 59 -5.51 12.19 -4.42
C GLN A 59 -4.49 11.11 -4.09
N PHE A 60 -4.83 9.86 -4.41
CA PHE A 60 -3.98 8.73 -4.05
C PHE A 60 -4.05 7.62 -5.09
N ALA A 61 -3.00 6.80 -5.10
CA ALA A 61 -2.93 5.56 -5.86
C ALA A 61 -2.90 4.38 -4.88
N MET A 62 -3.68 3.35 -5.18
CA MET A 62 -3.68 2.08 -4.47
C MET A 62 -2.79 1.09 -5.22
N GLY A 63 -1.70 0.68 -4.60
CA GLY A 63 -0.85 -0.38 -5.11
C GLY A 63 -1.58 -1.71 -5.16
N ARG A 64 -1.10 -2.62 -6.01
CA ARG A 64 -1.62 -4.00 -6.07
C ARG A 64 -1.38 -4.78 -4.79
N ASP A 65 -0.50 -4.32 -3.90
CA ASP A 65 -0.25 -4.84 -2.56
C ASP A 65 -1.09 -4.13 -1.48
N CYS A 66 -2.16 -3.43 -1.87
CA CYS A 66 -2.97 -2.57 -1.02
C CYS A 66 -2.19 -1.44 -0.33
N LYS A 67 -1.01 -1.05 -0.82
CA LYS A 67 -0.31 0.13 -0.30
C LYS A 67 -0.89 1.40 -0.89
N VAL A 68 -1.26 2.35 -0.05
CA VAL A 68 -1.75 3.66 -0.48
C VAL A 68 -0.58 4.64 -0.57
N SER A 69 -0.52 5.39 -1.66
CA SER A 69 0.42 6.50 -1.85
C SER A 69 -0.31 7.76 -2.28
N VAL A 70 -0.01 8.90 -1.67
CA VAL A 70 -0.61 10.19 -2.04
C VAL A 70 0.08 10.73 -3.30
N THR A 71 -0.70 11.16 -4.29
CA THR A 71 -0.21 11.54 -5.62
C THR A 71 -0.23 13.05 -5.88
N ASN A 72 -1.03 13.82 -5.13
CA ASN A 72 -1.07 15.29 -5.23
C ASN A 72 -0.07 16.01 -4.32
N GLY A 73 0.95 15.30 -3.82
CA GLY A 73 2.05 15.85 -3.02
C GLY A 73 1.96 15.52 -1.53
N PRO A 74 3.01 15.81 -0.77
CA PRO A 74 2.99 15.67 0.69
C PRO A 74 1.99 16.68 1.27
N ILE A 75 1.04 16.17 2.04
CA ILE A 75 0.03 16.98 2.72
C ILE A 75 0.42 17.01 4.20
N GLU A 76 0.77 18.20 4.71
CA GLU A 76 1.16 18.34 6.11
C GLU A 76 0.06 17.91 7.06
N GLY A 77 0.45 17.18 8.11
CA GLY A 77 -0.48 16.68 9.11
C GLY A 77 -1.45 15.61 8.61
N LEU A 78 -1.23 15.04 7.42
CA LEU A 78 -1.99 13.90 6.92
C LEU A 78 -1.32 12.59 7.33
N SER A 79 -2.11 11.71 7.92
CA SER A 79 -1.74 10.31 8.13
C SER A 79 -2.56 9.41 7.21
N VAL A 80 -1.91 8.41 6.65
CA VAL A 80 -2.52 7.44 5.74
C VAL A 80 -2.34 6.03 6.30
N GLN A 81 -3.40 5.26 6.27
CA GLN A 81 -3.42 3.87 6.68
C GLN A 81 -4.12 3.03 5.62
N SER A 82 -3.44 1.98 5.16
CA SER A 82 -4.11 0.89 4.44
C SER A 82 -4.79 -0.01 5.46
N THR A 83 -6.07 -0.30 5.25
CA THR A 83 -6.85 -1.16 6.14
C THR A 83 -6.92 -2.61 5.65
N GLY A 84 -6.20 -2.94 4.56
CA GLY A 84 -6.21 -4.27 3.96
C GLY A 84 -7.35 -4.45 2.96
N ALA A 85 -7.78 -5.70 2.75
CA ALA A 85 -8.85 -6.01 1.79
C ALA A 85 -10.21 -5.48 2.27
N CYS A 86 -11.01 -5.07 1.29
CA CYS A 86 -12.45 -4.87 1.40
C CYS A 86 -13.12 -5.28 0.07
#